data_AF-S6T859-F1
#
_entry.id   AF-S6T859-F1
#
_cell.length_a   1.000
_cell.length_b   1.000
_cell.length_c   1.000
_cell.angle_alpha   90.00
_cell.angle_beta   90.00
_cell.angle_gamma   90.00
#
_symmetry.space_group_name_H-M   'P 1'
#
loop_
_entity.id
_entity.type
_entity.pdbx_description
1 polymer ?
#
loop_
_entity_poly.entity_id
_entity_poly.type
_entity_poly.pdbx_seq_one_letter_code
_entity_poly.pdbx_strand_id
1 'polypeptide(L)'
;SIPRGQREAGLAIGLGLGQLYGRVLLPQALKRLTPPVINVYTRLIKTSSLAVLIGVIDITKVGQQIIERTYESVLIYGFLFLFFFIVCYPLSAASRVLERRWSHA
;
A
#
# COMPACT_ATOMS: atom_id res chain seq x y z
N SER A 1 -12.52 -7.90 14.21
CA SER A 1 -12.10 -8.26 15.58
C SER A 1 -11.93 -9.77 15.68
N ILE A 2 -10.82 -10.25 16.26
CA ILE A 2 -10.59 -11.68 16.49
C ILE A 2 -11.72 -12.19 17.41
N PRO A 3 -12.35 -13.35 17.13
CA PRO A 3 -13.40 -13.89 17.98
C PRO A 3 -12.87 -14.12 19.39
N ARG A 4 -13.53 -13.56 20.42
CA ARG A 4 -13.12 -13.74 21.83
C ARG A 4 -13.02 -15.22 22.23
N GLY A 5 -13.85 -16.06 21.62
CA GLY A 5 -13.85 -17.52 21.79
C GLY A 5 -12.54 -18.21 21.39
N GLN A 6 -11.71 -17.66 20.50
CA GLN A 6 -10.41 -18.26 20.15
C GLN A 6 -9.41 -18.17 21.32
N ARG A 7 -9.48 -17.08 22.08
CA ARG A 7 -8.68 -16.89 23.29
C ARG A 7 -9.15 -17.83 24.39
N GLU A 8 -10.47 -17.90 24.60
CA GLU A 8 -11.10 -18.73 25.64
C GLU A 8 -10.94 -20.24 25.33
N ALA A 9 -11.14 -20.66 24.09
CA ALA A 9 -10.92 -22.04 23.66
C ALA A 9 -9.44 -22.46 23.78
N GLY A 10 -8.52 -21.57 23.40
CA GLY A 10 -7.10 -21.85 23.50
C GLY A 10 -6.62 -22.00 24.95
N LEU A 11 -7.15 -21.19 25.87
CA LEU A 11 -6.92 -21.36 27.31
C LEU A 11 -7.60 -22.65 27.84
N ALA A 12 -8.79 -22.99 27.35
CA ALA A 12 -9.53 -24.19 27.77
C ALA A 12 -8.83 -25.50 27.35
N ILE A 13 -8.08 -25.52 26.26
CA ILE A 13 -7.25 -26.67 25.85
C ILE A 13 -5.84 -26.65 26.44
N GLY A 14 -5.56 -25.75 27.40
CA GLY A 14 -4.31 -25.70 28.14
C GLY A 14 -3.14 -25.01 27.42
N LEU A 15 -3.38 -24.20 26.38
CA LEU A 15 -2.30 -23.42 25.77
C LEU A 15 -1.82 -22.34 26.75
N GLY A 16 -0.51 -22.29 27.00
CA GLY A 16 0.11 -21.16 27.70
C GLY A 16 -0.02 -19.87 26.88
N LEU A 17 -0.01 -18.71 27.55
CA LEU A 17 -0.22 -17.40 26.92
C LEU A 17 0.74 -17.16 25.73
N GLY A 18 2.02 -17.50 25.86
CA GLY A 18 2.98 -17.37 24.74
C GLY A 18 2.64 -18.26 23.54
N GLN A 19 2.18 -19.49 23.80
CA GLN A 19 1.76 -20.44 22.76
C GLN A 19 0.48 -20.00 22.07
N LEU A 20 -0.47 -19.48 22.84
CA LEU A 20 -1.73 -18.93 22.37
C LEU A 20 -1.51 -17.72 21.45
N TYR A 21 -0.65 -16.79 21.85
CA TYR A 21 -0.29 -15.65 21.01
C TYR A 21 0.47 -16.09 19.75
N GLY A 22 1.50 -16.93 19.88
CA GLY A 22 2.35 -17.32 18.75
C GLY A 22 1.63 -18.20 17.71
N ARG A 23 0.82 -19.17 18.14
CA ARG A 23 0.21 -20.16 17.25
C ARG A 23 -1.21 -19.82 16.80
N VAL A 24 -1.95 -19.02 17.56
CA VAL A 24 -3.38 -18.77 17.29
C VAL A 24 -3.62 -17.29 16.99
N LEU A 25 -3.36 -16.39 17.94
CA LEU A 25 -3.77 -14.99 17.79
C LEU A 25 -2.92 -14.22 16.78
N LEU A 26 -1.59 -14.29 16.81
CA LEU A 26 -0.74 -13.57 15.85
C LEU A 26 -1.03 -13.97 14.40
N PRO A 27 -1.00 -15.25 14.01
CA PRO A 27 -1.23 -15.62 12.62
C PRO A 27 -2.66 -15.28 12.14
N GLN A 28 -3.67 -15.36 13.01
CA GLN A 28 -5.03 -14.89 12.68
C GLN A 28 -5.11 -13.37 12.56
N ALA A 29 -4.47 -12.64 13.48
CA ALA A 29 -4.42 -11.18 13.46
C ALA A 29 -3.75 -10.67 12.18
N LEU A 30 -2.58 -11.22 11.85
CA LEU A 30 -1.80 -10.86 10.68
C LEU A 30 -2.62 -11.07 9.41
N LYS A 31 -3.14 -12.28 9.17
CA LYS A 31 -3.97 -12.58 7.99
C LYS A 31 -5.14 -11.61 7.80
N ARG A 32 -5.73 -11.15 8.91
CA ARG A 32 -6.90 -10.24 8.88
C ARG A 32 -6.53 -8.76 8.80
N LEU A 33 -5.34 -8.38 9.28
CA LEU A 33 -4.83 -7.00 9.25
C LEU A 33 -4.09 -6.67 7.96
N THR A 34 -3.44 -7.64 7.30
CA THR A 34 -2.68 -7.38 6.06
C THR A 34 -3.54 -6.74 4.96
N PRO A 35 -4.77 -7.21 4.67
CA PRO A 35 -5.59 -6.61 3.61
C PRO A 35 -5.97 -5.13 3.85
N PRO A 36 -6.54 -4.73 5.00
CA PRO A 36 -6.88 -3.33 5.25
C PRO A 36 -5.65 -2.43 5.37
N VAL A 37 -4.53 -2.92 5.92
CA VAL A 37 -3.27 -2.15 5.97
C VAL A 37 -2.79 -1.82 4.56
N ILE A 38 -2.78 -2.79 3.65
CA ILE A 38 -2.37 -2.56 2.25
C ILE A 38 -3.33 -1.58 1.55
N ASN A 39 -4.64 -1.67 1.82
CA ASN A 39 -5.61 -0.71 1.28
C ASN A 39 -5.31 0.71 1.78
N VAL A 40 -5.06 0.89 3.08
CA VAL A 40 -4.65 2.19 3.65
C VAL A 40 -3.35 2.70 3.02
N TYR A 41 -2.33 1.86 2.87
CA TYR A 41 -1.08 2.24 2.20
C TYR A 41 -1.28 2.66 0.74
N THR A 42 -2.09 1.93 -0.03
CA THR A 42 -2.38 2.34 -1.41
C THR A 42 -3.21 3.60 -1.50
N ARG A 43 -4.12 3.83 -0.55
CA ARG A 43 -4.84 5.11 -0.43
C ARG A 43 -3.87 6.23 -0.12
N LEU A 44 -2.93 6.02 0.80
CA LEU A 44 -1.88 6.97 1.14
C LEU A 44 -0.97 7.27 -0.04
N ILE A 45 -0.59 6.27 -0.85
CA ILE A 45 0.20 6.48 -2.07
C ILE A 45 -0.59 7.29 -3.10
N LYS A 46 -1.88 7.01 -3.30
CA LYS A 46 -2.75 7.80 -4.20
C LYS A 46 -2.94 9.23 -3.72
N THR A 47 -3.13 9.45 -2.42
CA THR A 47 -3.20 10.80 -1.84
C THR A 47 -1.83 11.49 -1.79
N SER A 48 -0.74 10.74 -1.71
CA SER A 48 0.62 11.28 -1.84
C SER A 48 0.95 11.61 -3.30
N SER A 49 0.33 10.93 -4.26
CA SER A 49 0.36 11.36 -5.66
C SER A 49 -0.32 12.72 -5.84
N LEU A 50 -1.29 13.07 -4.98
CA LEU A 50 -1.83 14.43 -4.87
C LEU A 50 -0.90 15.39 -4.10
N ALA A 51 0.11 14.92 -3.36
CA ALA A 51 1.12 15.80 -2.75
C ALA A 51 2.10 16.40 -3.77
N VAL A 52 2.13 15.86 -5.01
CA VAL A 52 2.71 16.54 -6.18
C VAL A 52 2.08 17.92 -6.40
N LEU A 53 0.83 18.12 -5.97
CA LEU A 53 0.14 19.42 -6.02
C LEU A 53 0.70 20.45 -4.99
N ILE A 54 1.52 20.02 -4.03
CA ILE A 54 2.06 20.84 -2.91
C ILE A 54 3.55 21.22 -3.11
N GLY A 55 4.18 20.83 -4.22
CA GLY A 55 5.46 21.42 -4.63
C GLY A 55 6.68 20.96 -3.81
N VAL A 56 6.73 19.69 -3.40
CA VAL A 56 8.01 19.05 -3.03
C VAL A 56 8.93 19.07 -4.26
N ILE A 57 10.23 19.32 -4.06
CA ILE A 57 11.24 19.31 -5.14
C ILE A 57 11.36 17.88 -5.65
N ASP A 58 10.50 17.53 -6.60
CA ASP A 58 10.41 16.21 -7.21
C ASP A 58 10.82 16.27 -8.69
N ILE A 59 10.80 15.11 -9.35
CA ILE A 59 11.12 14.90 -10.78
C ILE A 59 10.48 15.95 -11.71
N THR A 60 9.33 16.51 -11.33
CA THR A 60 8.63 17.60 -12.05
C THR A 60 9.39 18.93 -12.05
N LYS A 61 10.05 19.30 -10.94
CA LYS A 61 10.89 20.51 -10.89
C LYS A 61 12.14 20.36 -11.74
N VAL A 62 12.73 19.16 -11.74
CA VAL A 62 13.84 18.82 -12.65
C VAL A 62 13.37 18.87 -14.10
N GLY A 63 12.18 18.35 -14.38
CA GLY A 63 11.53 18.47 -15.69
C GLY A 63 11.36 19.93 -16.13
N GLN A 64 10.85 20.80 -15.26
CA GLN A 64 10.73 22.24 -15.57
C GLN A 64 12.07 22.91 -15.84
N GLN A 65 13.12 22.59 -15.08
CA GLN A 65 14.47 23.12 -15.36
C GLN A 65 15.01 22.70 -16.73
N ILE A 66 14.67 21.48 -17.18
CA ILE A 66 15.04 21.02 -18.53
C ILE A 66 14.18 21.75 -19.57
N ILE A 67 12.88 21.92 -19.34
CA ILE A 67 11.99 22.70 -20.21
C ILE A 67 12.49 24.13 -20.38
N GLU A 68 12.91 24.79 -19.31
CA GLU A 68 13.45 26.16 -19.37
C GLU A 68 14.73 26.27 -20.22
N ARG A 69 15.49 25.17 -20.35
CA ARG A 69 16.72 25.12 -21.16
C ARG A 69 16.47 24.68 -22.60
N THR A 70 15.51 23.79 -22.82
CA THR A 70 15.29 23.13 -24.12
C THR A 70 14.06 23.65 -24.85
N TYR A 71 13.14 24.33 -24.15
CA TYR A 71 11.82 24.78 -24.62
C TYR A 71 10.89 23.66 -25.13
N GLU A 72 11.28 22.39 -24.95
CA GLU A 72 10.56 21.19 -25.39
C GLU A 72 9.56 20.68 -24.34
N SER A 73 8.56 21.50 -24.01
CA SER A 73 7.57 21.20 -22.96
C SER A 73 6.78 19.91 -23.21
N VAL A 74 6.37 19.66 -24.46
CA VAL A 74 5.47 18.55 -24.80
C VAL A 74 6.13 17.19 -24.59
N LEU A 75 7.38 17.04 -25.04
CA LEU A 75 8.14 15.79 -24.90
C LEU A 75 8.45 15.49 -23.42
N ILE A 76 8.83 16.52 -22.66
CA ILE A 76 9.21 16.36 -21.25
C ILE A 76 7.98 16.02 -20.42
N TYR A 77 6.86 16.74 -20.57
CA TYR A 77 5.62 16.37 -19.86
C TYR A 77 5.07 15.00 -20.28
N GLY A 78 5.19 14.63 -21.56
CA GLY A 78 4.83 13.29 -22.04
C GLY A 78 5.66 12.18 -21.39
N PHE A 79 6.97 12.39 -21.25
CA PHE A 79 7.86 11.47 -20.55
C PHE A 79 7.51 11.35 -19.07
N LEU A 80 7.28 12.48 -18.39
CA LEU A 80 6.85 12.50 -16.99
C LEU A 80 5.54 11.71 -16.80
N PHE A 81 4.55 11.93 -17.68
CA PHE A 81 3.29 11.18 -17.64
C PHE A 81 3.51 9.67 -17.76
N LEU A 82 4.32 9.24 -18.73
CA LEU A 82 4.61 7.81 -18.95
C LEU A 82 5.37 7.20 -17.77
N PHE A 83 6.36 7.92 -17.23
CA PHE A 83 7.13 7.50 -16.07
C PHE A 83 6.24 7.26 -14.85
N PHE A 84 5.37 8.22 -14.52
CA PHE A 84 4.40 8.07 -13.44
C PHE A 84 3.40 6.95 -13.72
N PHE A 85 2.94 6.80 -14.96
CA PHE A 85 2.03 5.71 -15.33
C PHE A 85 2.67 4.34 -15.10
N ILE A 86 3.91 4.12 -15.53
CA ILE A 86 4.63 2.86 -15.37
C ILE A 86 4.91 2.54 -13.90
N VAL A 87 5.12 3.53 -13.05
CA VAL A 87 5.35 3.29 -11.62
C VAL A 87 4.03 3.04 -10.88
N CYS A 88 3.02 3.88 -11.11
CA CYS A 88 1.78 3.85 -10.34
C CYS A 88 0.81 2.76 -10.79
N TYR A 89 0.75 2.44 -12.09
CA TYR A 89 -0.19 1.46 -12.64
C TYR A 89 0.04 0.03 -12.15
N PRO A 90 1.25 -0.57 -12.26
CA PRO A 90 1.50 -1.93 -11.79
C PRO A 90 1.39 -2.03 -10.27
N LEU A 91 1.78 -0.99 -9.52
CA LEU A 91 1.63 -0.96 -8.07
C LEU A 91 0.15 -0.96 -7.67
N SER A 92 -0.69 -0.17 -8.35
CA SER A 92 -2.13 -0.17 -8.14
C SER A 92 -2.79 -1.49 -8.58
N ALA A 93 -2.29 -2.14 -9.64
CA ALA A 93 -2.79 -3.42 -10.12
C ALA A 93 -2.43 -4.57 -9.15
N ALA A 94 -1.18 -4.61 -8.67
CA ALA A 94 -0.69 -5.60 -7.71
C ALA A 94 -1.49 -5.54 -6.39
N SER A 95 -1.76 -4.33 -5.89
CA SER A 95 -2.62 -4.13 -4.73
C SER A 95 -4.02 -4.71 -4.93
N ARG A 96 -4.63 -4.48 -6.11
CA ARG A 96 -5.99 -4.95 -6.42
C ARG A 96 -6.09 -6.48 -6.51
N VAL A 97 -5.04 -7.11 -7.04
CA VAL A 97 -4.95 -8.58 -7.09
C VAL A 97 -4.82 -9.16 -5.69
N LEU A 98 -4.01 -8.54 -4.84
CA LEU A 98 -3.82 -8.99 -3.46
C LEU A 98 -5.08 -8.80 -2.60
N GLU A 99 -5.82 -7.70 -2.83
CA GLU A 99 -7.10 -7.42 -2.18
C GLU A 99 -8.17 -8.46 -2.57
N ARG A 100 -8.27 -8.83 -3.86
CA ARG A 100 -9.19 -9.89 -4.33
C ARG A 100 -8.86 -11.26 -3.77
N ARG A 101 -7.58 -11.58 -3.58
CA ARG A 101 -7.15 -12.90 -3.08
C ARG A 101 -7.40 -13.08 -1.58
N TRP A 102 -7.47 -12.00 -0.81
CA TRP A 102 -7.72 -12.06 0.64
C TRP A 102 -9.10 -11.56 1.08
N SER A 103 -9.86 -10.91 0.20
CA SER A 103 -11.28 -10.58 0.43
C SER A 103 -12.19 -11.81 0.53
N HIS A 104 -11.75 -12.99 0.06
CA HIS A 104 -12.51 -14.24 0.07
C HIS A 104 -12.04 -15.26 1.13
N ALA A 105 -11.15 -14.87 2.05
CA ALA A 105 -10.68 -15.71 3.17
C ALA A 105 -11.07 -15.10 4.52
#